data_AF-A0AAV6D740-F1
#
_entry.id   AF-A0AAV6D740-F1
#
_cell.length_a   1.000
_cell.length_b   1.000
_cell.length_c   1.000
_cell.angle_alpha   90.00
_cell.angle_beta   90.00
_cell.angle_gamma   90.00
#
_symmetry.space_group_name_H-M   'P 1'
#
loop_
_entity.id
_entity.type
_entity.pdbx_description
1 polymer ?
#
loop_
_entity_poly.entity_id
_entity_poly.type
_entity_poly.pdbx_seq_one_letter_code
_entity_poly.pdbx_strand_id
1 'polypeptide(L)'
;MKTIVSSSKKFTPTPSLGIRWAVFLALALLALAVRLPQLGERPMHTDESINAYITGELLAGEKFHYDPQDRHGPALFALAEPLAKLCGAKKFPELTETQLRLSTVLT
;
A
#
# COMPACT_ATOMS: atom_id res chain seq x y z
N MET A 1 38.40 -50.67 -5.33
CA MET A 1 36.93 -50.71 -5.28
C MET A 1 36.45 -49.32 -4.88
N LYS A 2 35.95 -48.50 -5.82
CA LYS A 2 35.44 -47.14 -5.53
C LYS A 2 33.91 -47.21 -5.51
N THR A 3 33.32 -47.05 -4.34
CA THR A 3 31.87 -46.98 -4.17
C THR A 3 31.38 -45.64 -4.70
N ILE A 4 30.75 -45.64 -5.87
CA ILE A 4 30.06 -44.45 -6.40
C ILE A 4 28.76 -44.31 -5.61
N VAL A 5 28.76 -43.42 -4.61
CA VAL A 5 27.52 -43.00 -3.94
C VAL A 5 26.81 -42.03 -4.88
N SER A 6 25.80 -42.53 -5.59
CA SER A 6 24.88 -41.70 -6.40
C SER A 6 23.98 -40.90 -5.45
N SER A 7 24.29 -39.62 -5.27
CA SER A 7 23.44 -38.68 -4.54
C SER A 7 22.20 -38.36 -5.40
N SER A 8 21.10 -39.08 -5.16
CA SER A 8 19.80 -38.77 -5.75
C SER A 8 19.35 -37.36 -5.33
N LYS A 9 19.32 -36.41 -6.27
CA LYS A 9 18.70 -35.10 -6.04
C LYS A 9 17.20 -35.32 -5.83
N LYS A 10 16.71 -35.03 -4.62
CA LYS A 10 15.27 -35.08 -4.32
C LYS A 10 14.54 -34.10 -5.23
N PHE A 11 13.66 -34.60 -6.10
CA PHE A 11 12.77 -33.77 -6.91
C PHE A 11 11.70 -33.16 -6.00
N THR A 12 11.78 -31.86 -5.74
CA THR A 12 10.70 -31.12 -5.08
C THR A 12 9.79 -30.56 -6.18
N PRO A 13 8.57 -31.09 -6.37
CA PRO A 13 7.66 -30.52 -7.36
C PRO A 13 7.35 -29.08 -6.95
N THR A 14 7.52 -28.13 -7.87
CA THR A 14 7.08 -26.77 -7.61
C THR A 14 5.55 -26.77 -7.44
N PRO A 15 5.00 -26.04 -6.46
CA PRO A 15 3.56 -25.98 -6.27
C PRO A 15 2.87 -25.47 -7.54
N SER A 16 1.66 -25.97 -7.80
CA SER A 16 0.85 -25.56 -8.94
C SER A 16 0.54 -24.06 -8.88
N LEU A 17 0.28 -23.45 -10.04
CA LEU A 17 -0.03 -22.02 -10.12
C LEU A 17 -1.20 -21.63 -9.21
N GLY A 18 -2.22 -22.49 -9.10
CA GLY A 18 -3.36 -22.27 -8.21
C GLY A 18 -2.98 -22.20 -6.72
N ILE A 19 -2.11 -23.11 -6.25
CA ILE A 19 -1.64 -23.09 -4.86
C ILE A 19 -0.83 -21.82 -4.58
N ARG A 20 0.01 -21.38 -5.53
CA ARG A 20 0.79 -20.14 -5.38
C ARG A 20 -0.11 -18.92 -5.23
N TRP A 21 -1.14 -18.80 -6.06
CA TRP A 21 -2.12 -17.71 -5.95
C TRP A 21 -2.94 -17.79 -4.67
N ALA A 22 -3.36 -18.98 -4.25
CA ALA A 22 -4.09 -19.16 -3.00
C ALA A 22 -3.25 -18.69 -1.80
N VAL A 23 -1.97 -19.06 -1.74
CA VAL A 23 -1.04 -18.59 -0.70
C VAL A 23 -0.85 -17.08 -0.77
N PHE A 24 -0.64 -16.52 -1.97
CA PHE A 24 -0.50 -15.07 -2.14
C PHE A 24 -1.74 -14.31 -1.66
N LEU A 25 -2.94 -14.74 -2.06
CA LEU A 25 -4.19 -14.12 -1.65
C LEU A 25 -4.43 -14.26 -0.14
N ALA A 26 -4.11 -15.43 0.44
CA ALA A 26 -4.21 -15.61 1.89
C ALA A 26 -3.30 -14.64 2.64
N LEU A 27 -2.07 -14.42 2.18
CA LEU A 27 -1.14 -13.46 2.76
C LEU A 27 -1.62 -12.01 2.57
N ALA A 28 -2.13 -11.67 1.39
CA ALA A 28 -2.67 -10.35 1.11
C ALA A 28 -3.88 -10.03 2.01
N LEU A 29 -4.80 -10.98 2.17
CA LEU A 29 -5.96 -10.85 3.06
C LEU A 29 -5.53 -10.73 4.52
N LEU A 30 -4.55 -11.51 4.96
CA LEU A 30 -3.98 -11.40 6.31
C LEU A 30 -3.35 -10.02 6.54
N ALA A 31 -2.59 -9.51 5.57
CA ALA A 31 -1.99 -8.18 5.66
C ALA A 31 -3.06 -7.09 5.80
N LEU A 32 -4.13 -7.16 5.00
CA LEU A 32 -5.26 -6.23 5.11
C LEU A 32 -6.00 -6.35 6.45
N ALA A 33 -6.21 -7.57 6.94
CA ALA A 33 -6.86 -7.82 8.23
C ALA A 33 -6.09 -7.21 9.41
N VAL A 34 -4.75 -7.11 9.31
CA VAL A 34 -3.91 -6.47 10.32
C VAL A 34 -3.84 -4.95 10.12
N ARG A 35 -3.81 -4.45 8.88
CA ARG A 35 -3.55 -3.04 8.57
C ARG A 35 -4.79 -2.14 8.59
N LEU A 36 -5.97 -2.66 8.28
CA LEU A 36 -7.21 -1.86 8.16
C LEU A 36 -7.93 -1.51 9.48
N PRO A 37 -7.94 -2.35 10.53
CA PRO A 37 -8.72 -2.05 11.73
C PRO A 37 -8.29 -0.73 12.41
N GLN A 38 -9.28 0.06 12.84
CA GLN A 38 -9.08 1.29 13.65
C GLN A 38 -8.18 2.33 12.97
N LEU A 39 -8.20 2.40 11.64
CA LEU A 39 -7.29 3.24 10.88
C LEU A 39 -7.43 4.74 11.20
N GLY A 40 -8.62 5.21 11.60
CA GLY A 40 -8.88 6.61 11.96
C GLY A 40 -8.66 6.97 13.43
N GLU A 41 -8.48 6.00 14.33
CA GLU A 41 -8.52 6.24 15.78
C GLU A 41 -7.24 6.87 16.36
N ARG A 42 -6.15 6.82 15.59
CA ARG A 42 -4.84 7.33 16.04
C ARG A 42 -4.70 8.81 15.68
N PRO A 43 -4.14 9.66 16.58
CA PRO A 43 -3.77 11.02 16.26
C PRO A 43 -2.91 11.09 14.99
N MET A 44 -3.10 12.11 14.16
CA MET A 44 -2.27 12.27 12.97
C MET A 44 -0.81 12.55 13.32
N HIS A 45 0.10 11.90 12.60
CA HIS A 45 1.51 12.27 12.60
C HIS A 45 1.75 13.52 11.73
N THR A 46 2.89 14.18 11.92
CA THR A 46 3.22 15.41 11.18
C THR A 46 3.36 15.15 9.67
N ASP A 47 3.87 13.99 9.27
CA ASP A 47 3.99 13.59 7.86
C ASP A 47 2.62 13.30 7.22
N GLU A 48 1.70 12.68 7.97
CA GLU A 48 0.31 12.47 7.54
C GLU A 48 -0.39 13.80 7.29
N SER A 49 -0.06 14.83 8.06
CA SER A 49 -0.62 16.18 7.88
C SER A 49 -0.12 16.84 6.59
N ILE A 50 1.16 16.67 6.24
CA ILE A 50 1.72 17.13 4.97
C ILE A 50 1.07 16.37 3.81
N ASN A 51 0.89 15.06 3.95
CA ASN A 51 0.22 14.24 2.94
C ASN A 51 -1.25 14.65 2.76
N ALA A 52 -1.95 14.96 3.86
CA ALA A 52 -3.31 15.49 3.85
C ALA A 52 -3.39 16.80 3.08
N TYR A 53 -2.45 17.72 3.33
CA TYR A 53 -2.38 19.00 2.64
C TYR A 53 -2.22 18.82 1.13
N ILE A 54 -1.23 18.05 0.71
CA ILE A 54 -0.96 17.83 -0.72
C ILE A 54 -2.13 17.10 -1.39
N THR A 55 -2.70 16.08 -0.75
CA THR A 55 -3.87 15.37 -1.28
C THR A 55 -5.09 16.30 -1.38
N GLY A 56 -5.25 17.21 -0.42
CA GLY A 56 -6.29 18.23 -0.41
C GLY A 56 -6.13 19.25 -1.54
N GLU A 57 -4.91 19.70 -1.82
CA GLU A 57 -4.62 20.56 -2.98
C GLU A 57 -4.93 19.84 -4.30
N LEU A 58 -4.56 18.57 -4.44
CA LEU A 58 -4.91 17.76 -5.61
C LEU A 58 -6.43 17.62 -5.79
N LEU A 59 -7.16 17.36 -4.70
CA LEU A 59 -8.63 17.35 -4.72
C LEU A 59 -9.22 18.70 -5.12
N ALA A 60 -8.57 19.81 -4.78
CA ALA A 60 -8.97 21.16 -5.19
C ALA A 60 -8.66 21.46 -6.67
N GLY A 61 -7.98 20.55 -7.38
CA GLY A 61 -7.61 20.69 -8.79
C GLY A 61 -6.23 21.31 -9.02
N GLU A 62 -5.46 21.54 -7.96
CA GLU A 62 -4.06 21.95 -8.07
C GLU A 62 -3.20 20.80 -8.59
N LYS A 63 -2.01 21.12 -9.08
CA LYS A 63 -1.07 20.12 -9.61
C LYS A 63 -0.08 19.71 -8.53
N PHE A 64 0.38 18.45 -8.58
CA PHE A 64 1.48 18.02 -7.74
C PHE A 64 2.77 18.77 -8.12
N HIS A 65 3.37 19.46 -7.14
CA HIS A 65 4.66 20.12 -7.28
C HIS A 65 5.73 19.35 -6.51
N TYR A 66 6.65 18.72 -7.25
CA TYR A 66 7.79 18.01 -6.69
C TYR A 66 8.82 19.00 -6.13
N ASP A 67 9.21 18.79 -4.87
CA ASP A 67 10.27 19.52 -4.20
C ASP A 67 11.32 18.54 -3.65
N PRO A 68 12.53 18.47 -4.23
CA PRO A 68 13.56 17.53 -3.79
C PRO A 68 14.18 17.87 -2.43
N GLN A 69 13.96 19.06 -1.87
CA GLN A 69 14.49 19.41 -0.54
C GLN A 69 13.66 18.83 0.60
N ASP A 70 12.34 18.73 0.42
CA ASP A 70 11.41 18.49 1.52
C ASP A 70 10.34 17.43 1.22
N ARG A 71 10.20 16.96 -0.03
CA ARG A 71 9.09 16.08 -0.44
C ARG A 71 9.54 14.82 -1.17
N HIS A 72 8.81 13.74 -0.90
CA HIS A 72 8.94 12.50 -1.64
C HIS A 72 8.31 12.58 -3.04
N GLY A 73 8.65 11.62 -3.88
CA GLY A 73 8.13 11.53 -5.25
C GLY A 73 6.60 11.37 -5.33
N PRO A 74 6.01 11.54 -6.52
CA PRO A 74 4.57 11.65 -6.71
C PRO A 74 3.78 10.34 -6.49
N ALA A 75 4.47 9.21 -6.30
CA ALA A 75 3.85 7.88 -6.31
C ALA A 75 2.74 7.72 -5.26
N LEU A 76 2.97 8.23 -4.04
CA LEU A 76 1.96 8.19 -2.97
C LEU A 76 0.72 8.99 -3.36
N PHE A 77 0.92 10.20 -3.89
CA PHE A 77 -0.18 11.11 -4.23
C PHE A 77 -0.97 10.68 -5.46
N ALA A 78 -0.30 10.01 -6.41
CA ALA A 78 -0.95 9.36 -7.54
C ALA A 78 -1.96 8.27 -7.10
N LEU A 79 -1.80 7.70 -5.91
CA LEU A 79 -2.76 6.77 -5.31
C LEU A 79 -3.70 7.44 -4.30
N ALA A 80 -3.21 8.39 -3.50
CA ALA A 80 -4.00 9.02 -2.45
C ALA A 80 -5.21 9.80 -2.99
N GLU A 81 -5.03 10.60 -4.05
CA GLU A 81 -6.11 11.38 -4.66
C GLU A 81 -7.26 10.50 -5.20
N PRO A 82 -7.03 9.50 -6.08
CA PRO A 82 -8.12 8.66 -6.56
C PRO A 82 -8.78 7.83 -5.45
N LEU A 83 -8.02 7.38 -4.44
CA LEU A 83 -8.60 6.67 -3.29
C LEU A 83 -9.53 7.57 -2.48
N ALA A 84 -9.12 8.82 -2.20
CA ALA A 84 -9.97 9.78 -1.52
C ALA A 84 -11.27 10.05 -2.30
N LYS A 85 -11.18 10.21 -3.63
CA LYS A 85 -12.35 10.37 -4.52
C LYS A 85 -13.26 9.13 -4.50
N LEU A 86 -12.69 7.93 -4.56
CA LEU A 86 -13.45 6.67 -4.49
C LEU A 86 -14.17 6.50 -3.15
N CYS A 87 -13.58 7.00 -2.07
CA CYS A 87 -14.21 7.06 -0.76
C CYS A 87 -15.18 8.24 -0.57
N GLY A 88 -15.43 9.03 -1.62
CA GLY A 88 -16.46 10.07 -1.66
C GLY A 88 -15.98 11.50 -1.36
N ALA A 89 -14.70 11.72 -1.09
CA ALA A 89 -14.17 13.06 -0.85
C ALA A 89 -14.12 13.86 -2.17
N LYS A 90 -14.70 15.06 -2.17
CA LYS A 90 -14.73 15.98 -3.32
C LYS A 90 -13.95 17.27 -3.06
N LYS A 91 -13.74 17.61 -1.80
CA LYS A 91 -13.08 18.85 -1.38
C LYS A 91 -12.13 18.57 -0.22
N PHE A 92 -11.14 19.45 -0.05
CA PHE A 92 -10.16 19.36 1.04
C PHE A 92 -10.82 19.10 2.41
N PRO A 93 -11.83 19.87 2.88
CA PRO A 93 -12.37 19.72 4.24
C PRO A 93 -13.14 18.40 4.47
N GLU A 94 -13.41 17.64 3.41
CA GLU A 94 -14.11 16.36 3.47
C GLU A 94 -13.15 15.18 3.68
N LEU A 95 -11.84 15.42 3.61
CA LEU A 95 -10.83 14.40 3.86
C LEU A 95 -10.87 13.90 5.30
N THR A 96 -10.78 12.59 5.45
CA THR A 96 -10.67 11.93 6.76
C THR A 96 -9.34 11.20 6.89
N GLU A 97 -8.91 10.95 8.13
CA GLU A 97 -7.72 10.18 8.47
C GLU A 97 -7.72 8.82 7.78
N THR A 98 -8.87 8.13 7.79
CA THR A 98 -9.03 6.81 7.18
C THR A 98 -8.75 6.86 5.69
N GLN A 99 -9.33 7.83 4.97
CA GLN A 99 -9.14 7.96 3.52
C GLN A 99 -7.68 8.21 3.15
N LEU A 100 -6.99 9.05 3.92
CA LEU A 100 -5.58 9.36 3.71
C LEU A 100 -4.69 8.15 3.96
N ARG A 101 -4.94 7.43 5.06
CA ARG A 101 -4.16 6.25 5.46
C ARG A 101 -4.39 5.03 4.57
N LEU A 102 -5.47 4.98 3.78
CA LEU A 102 -5.67 3.91 2.79
C LEU A 102 -4.55 3.87 1.74
N SER A 103 -3.97 5.02 1.39
CA SER A 103 -2.80 5.07 0.48
C SER A 103 -1.61 4.31 1.06
N THR A 104 -1.33 4.47 2.36
CA THR A 104 -0.26 3.76 3.08
C THR A 104 -0.58 2.29 3.31
N VAL A 105 -1.85 1.90 3.42
CA VAL A 105 -2.23 0.48 3.53
C VAL A 105 -1.90 -0.27 2.23
N LEU A 106 -2.06 0.38 1.08
CA LEU A 106 -1.94 -0.20 -0.27
C LEU A 106 -0.56 -0.02 -0.92
N THR A 107 0.35 0.72 -0.31
CA THR A 107 1.74 0.91 -0.77
C THR A 107 2.75 0.18 0.12
#